data_AF-A0A3D2LBX7-F1
#
_entry.id   AF-A0A3D2LBX7-F1
#
_cell.length_a   1.000
_cell.length_b   1.000
_cell.length_c   1.000
_cell.angle_alpha   90.00
_cell.angle_beta   90.00
_cell.angle_gamma   90.00
#
_symmetry.space_group_name_H-M   'P 1'
#
loop_
_entity.id
_entity.type
_entity.pdbx_description
1 polymer ?
#
loop_
_entity_poly.entity_id
_entity_poly.type
_entity_poly.pdbx_seq_one_letter_code
_entity_poly.pdbx_strand_id
1 'polypeptide(L)'
;MSNRRSKKASETRSAILSAARQRFTDEGFEASLSSIVEDAGITKGALFHHFENKQALYYEVWRTLQQEMNQDTQAAAAEGRSPGDPYSAMLAGARRYLEWAARPDYQRIVLIDGRAALGRDWYEA
;
A
#
# COMPACT_ATOMS: atom_id res chain seq x y z
N MET A 1 -0.57 -1.21 32.16
CA MET A 1 -1.67 -0.62 31.32
C MET A 1 -1.21 -0.07 29.96
N SER A 2 0.10 0.09 29.69
CA SER A 2 0.62 0.61 28.41
C SER A 2 0.34 -0.27 27.17
N ASN A 3 0.42 -1.60 27.32
CA ASN A 3 0.33 -2.55 26.20
C ASN A 3 -1.07 -2.67 25.54
N ARG A 4 -2.15 -2.43 26.28
CA ARG A 4 -3.52 -2.53 25.74
C ARG A 4 -3.88 -1.31 24.89
N ARG A 5 -3.37 -0.13 25.26
CA ARG A 5 -3.59 1.12 24.53
C ARG A 5 -2.81 1.13 23.22
N SER A 6 -1.56 0.67 23.22
CA SER A 6 -0.74 0.52 22.00
C SER A 6 -1.34 -0.53 21.04
N LYS A 7 -1.79 -1.68 21.56
CA LYS A 7 -2.45 -2.71 20.75
C LYS A 7 -3.71 -2.18 20.06
N LYS A 8 -4.59 -1.50 20.80
CA LYS A 8 -5.81 -0.90 20.24
C LYS A 8 -5.52 0.18 19.19
N ALA A 9 -4.48 0.99 19.42
CA ALA A 9 -4.04 2.00 18.45
C ALA A 9 -3.51 1.36 17.16
N SER A 10 -2.78 0.25 17.26
CA SER A 10 -2.30 -0.53 16.10
C SER A 10 -3.44 -1.16 15.32
N GLU A 11 -4.40 -1.79 16.00
CA GLU A 11 -5.61 -2.37 15.38
C GLU A 11 -6.42 -1.31 14.63
N THR A 12 -6.58 -0.13 15.25
CA THR A 12 -7.28 1.01 14.62
C THR A 12 -6.53 1.49 13.39
N ARG A 13 -5.20 1.66 13.48
CA ARG A 13 -4.38 2.06 12.33
C ARG A 13 -4.49 1.06 11.17
N SER A 14 -4.49 -0.24 11.46
CA SER A 14 -4.66 -1.29 10.47
C SER A 14 -6.03 -1.22 9.79
N ALA A 15 -7.11 -1.03 10.56
CA ALA A 15 -8.46 -0.86 10.02
C ALA A 15 -8.56 0.35 9.07
N ILE A 16 -7.96 1.48 9.45
CA ILE A 16 -7.89 2.68 8.59
C ILE A 16 -7.17 2.37 7.28
N LEU A 17 -6.00 1.75 7.33
CA LEU A 17 -5.22 1.44 6.12
C LEU A 17 -5.95 0.45 5.21
N SER A 18 -6.64 -0.54 5.77
CA SER A 18 -7.43 -1.50 4.99
C SER A 18 -8.59 -0.81 4.28
N ALA A 19 -9.38 0.01 4.98
CA ALA A 19 -10.48 0.77 4.39
C ALA A 19 -9.97 1.76 3.33
N ALA A 20 -8.86 2.45 3.62
CA ALA A 20 -8.24 3.38 2.69
C ALA A 20 -7.75 2.68 1.42
N ARG A 21 -7.09 1.53 1.53
CA ARG A 21 -6.65 0.73 0.37
C ARG A 21 -7.84 0.36 -0.51
N GLN A 22 -8.94 -0.11 0.08
CA GLN A 22 -10.13 -0.46 -0.69
C GLN A 22 -10.70 0.78 -1.41
N ARG A 23 -10.94 1.87 -0.68
CA ARG A 23 -11.50 3.09 -1.24
C ARG A 23 -10.61 3.73 -2.31
N PHE A 24 -9.29 3.74 -2.12
CA PHE A 24 -8.36 4.23 -3.13
C PHE A 24 -8.24 3.29 -4.34
N THR A 25 -8.54 1.99 -4.18
CA THR A 25 -8.62 1.06 -5.32
C THR A 25 -9.85 1.38 -6.18
N ASP A 26 -11.00 1.60 -5.54
CA ASP A 26 -12.29 1.77 -6.23
C ASP A 26 -12.46 3.18 -6.81
N GLU A 27 -12.07 4.20 -6.05
CA GLU A 27 -12.36 5.61 -6.35
C GLU A 27 -11.08 6.40 -6.71
N GLY A 28 -9.90 5.81 -6.56
CA GLY A 28 -8.62 6.51 -6.70
C GLY A 28 -8.34 7.53 -5.60
N PHE A 29 -7.41 8.45 -5.84
CA PHE A 29 -7.12 9.52 -4.87
C PHE A 29 -8.33 10.42 -4.56
N GLU A 30 -9.41 10.40 -5.34
CA GLU A 30 -10.62 11.19 -5.08
C GLU A 30 -11.45 10.65 -3.89
N ALA A 31 -11.23 9.41 -3.46
CA ALA A 31 -11.96 8.76 -2.37
C ALA A 31 -12.15 9.65 -1.12
N SER A 32 -13.37 9.76 -0.61
CA SER A 32 -13.63 10.70 0.50
C SER A 32 -13.09 10.16 1.84
N LEU A 33 -12.49 11.03 2.66
CA LEU A 33 -12.12 10.66 4.03
C LEU A 33 -13.34 10.23 4.85
N SER A 34 -14.53 10.76 4.56
CA SER A 34 -15.79 10.36 5.19
C SER A 34 -16.10 8.87 4.93
N SER A 35 -15.99 8.42 3.68
CA SER A 35 -16.23 7.01 3.34
C SER A 35 -15.21 6.06 3.96
N ILE A 36 -13.95 6.49 4.06
CA ILE A 36 -12.89 5.69 4.70
C ILE A 36 -13.15 5.53 6.20
N VAL A 37 -13.57 6.59 6.90
CA VAL A 37 -13.85 6.48 8.35
C VAL A 37 -15.10 5.67 8.64
N GLU A 38 -16.10 5.73 7.75
CA GLU A 38 -17.31 4.91 7.83
C GLU A 38 -16.96 3.43 7.72
N ASP A 39 -16.21 3.03 6.69
CA ASP A 39 -15.77 1.65 6.48
C ASP A 39 -14.85 1.14 7.60
N ALA A 40 -13.96 2.01 8.11
CA ALA A 40 -13.08 1.66 9.21
C ALA A 40 -13.79 1.64 10.58
N GLY A 41 -15.05 2.09 10.67
CA GLY A 41 -15.82 2.13 11.92
C GLY A 41 -15.28 3.12 12.95
N ILE A 42 -14.71 4.25 12.49
CA ILE A 42 -14.09 5.27 13.36
C ILE A 42 -14.63 6.68 13.09
N THR A 43 -14.20 7.64 13.90
CA THR A 43 -14.49 9.06 13.68
C THR A 43 -13.39 9.74 12.86
N LYS A 44 -13.72 10.87 12.22
CA LYS A 44 -12.72 11.73 11.55
C LYS A 44 -11.60 12.19 12.50
N GLY A 45 -11.95 12.53 13.74
CA GLY A 45 -10.95 12.91 14.75
C GLY A 45 -9.96 11.77 15.03
N ALA A 46 -10.46 10.53 15.16
CA ALA A 46 -9.61 9.36 15.31
C ALA A 46 -8.67 9.15 14.10
N LEU A 47 -9.14 9.35 12.87
CA LEU A 47 -8.30 9.29 11.67
C LEU A 47 -7.15 10.29 11.73
N PHE A 48 -7.45 11.56 12.06
CA PHE A 48 -6.44 12.62 12.12
C PHE A 48 -5.43 12.46 13.27
N HIS A 49 -5.76 11.68 14.29
CA HIS A 49 -4.77 11.26 15.30
C HIS A 49 -3.74 10.26 14.75
N HIS A 50 -4.06 9.53 13.68
CA HIS A 50 -3.17 8.55 13.06
C HIS A 50 -2.47 9.08 11.79
N PHE A 51 -3.13 9.95 11.03
CA PHE A 51 -2.64 10.49 9.77
C PHE A 51 -2.94 11.97 9.69
N GLU A 52 -1.90 12.78 9.47
CA GLU A 52 -2.02 14.25 9.45
C GLU A 52 -3.01 14.75 8.40
N ASN A 53 -3.04 14.12 7.23
CA ASN A 53 -3.91 14.47 6.13
C ASN A 53 -4.15 13.27 5.21
N LYS A 54 -5.00 13.44 4.19
CA LYS A 54 -5.34 12.41 3.21
C LYS A 54 -4.11 11.93 2.42
N GLN A 55 -3.18 12.82 2.12
CA GLN A 55 -1.95 12.48 1.39
C GLN A 55 -1.02 11.61 2.23
N ALA A 56 -0.88 11.86 3.54
CA ALA A 56 -0.13 11.01 4.47
C ALA A 56 -0.76 9.62 4.59
N LEU A 57 -2.09 9.53 4.63
CA LEU A 57 -2.80 8.25 4.60
C LEU A 57 -2.56 7.51 3.27
N TYR A 58 -2.69 8.21 2.14
CA TYR A 58 -2.45 7.63 0.82
C TYR A 58 -1.01 7.13 0.67
N TYR A 59 -0.03 7.93 1.12
CA TYR A 59 1.38 7.56 1.12
C TYR A 59 1.64 6.27 1.90
N GLU A 60 1.03 6.10 3.07
CA GLU A 60 1.21 4.88 3.86
C GLU A 60 0.58 3.65 3.20
N VAL A 61 -0.56 3.79 2.51
CA VAL A 61 -1.14 2.72 1.69
C VAL A 61 -0.23 2.38 0.51
N TRP A 62 0.22 3.40 -0.23
CA TRP A 62 1.13 3.26 -1.36
C TRP A 62 2.44 2.58 -0.95
N ARG A 63 3.05 3.03 0.14
CA ARG A 63 4.29 2.47 0.69
C ARG A 63 4.11 1.01 1.09
N THR A 64 2.98 0.66 1.69
CA THR A 64 2.67 -0.73 2.08
C THR A 64 2.59 -1.61 0.84
N LEU A 65 1.86 -1.18 -0.21
CA LEU A 65 1.78 -1.88 -1.49
C LEU A 65 3.15 -2.09 -2.15
N GLN A 66 3.99 -1.06 -2.14
CA GLN A 66 5.36 -1.15 -2.67
C GLN A 66 6.21 -2.16 -1.89
N GLN A 67 6.10 -2.18 -0.56
CA GLN A 67 6.81 -3.14 0.27
C GLN A 67 6.35 -4.58 0.03
N GLU A 68 5.03 -4.80 -0.04
CA GLU A 68 4.44 -6.11 -0.35
C GLU A 68 4.93 -6.61 -1.73
N MET A 69 4.85 -5.76 -2.76
CA MET A 69 5.34 -6.08 -4.11
C MET A 69 6.84 -6.39 -4.13
N ASN A 70 7.66 -5.56 -3.48
CA ASN A 70 9.11 -5.77 -3.44
C ASN A 70 9.47 -7.08 -2.74
N GLN A 71 8.80 -7.43 -1.65
CA GLN A 71 9.02 -8.68 -0.94
C GLN A 71 8.65 -9.89 -1.81
N ASP A 72 7.47 -9.84 -2.46
CA ASP A 72 6.98 -10.89 -3.32
C ASP A 72 7.88 -11.13 -4.54
N THR A 73 8.33 -10.05 -5.20
CA THR A 73 9.22 -10.15 -6.37
C THR A 73 10.59 -10.68 -6.00
N GLN A 74 11.14 -10.28 -4.84
CA GLN A 74 12.40 -10.81 -4.31
C GLN A 74 12.28 -12.30 -3.96
N ALA A 75 11.18 -12.71 -3.33
CA ALA A 75 10.93 -14.12 -3.04
C ALA A 75 10.84 -14.95 -4.32
N ALA A 76 10.05 -14.52 -5.31
CA ALA A 76 9.94 -15.18 -6.60
C ALA A 76 11.28 -15.28 -7.35
N ALA A 77 12.08 -14.21 -7.31
CA ALA A 77 13.42 -14.22 -7.92
C ALA A 77 14.38 -15.17 -7.19
N ALA A 78 14.27 -15.29 -5.86
CA ALA A 78 15.09 -16.21 -5.07
C ALA A 78 14.73 -17.67 -5.36
N GLU A 79 13.43 -17.98 -5.42
CA GLU A 79 12.89 -19.32 -5.74
C GLU A 79 13.19 -19.72 -7.20
N GLY A 80 13.17 -18.76 -8.12
CA GLY A 80 13.43 -18.99 -9.54
C GLY A 80 14.91 -19.19 -9.90
N ARG A 81 15.85 -19.19 -8.94
CA ARG A 81 17.27 -19.36 -9.22
C ARG A 81 17.56 -20.78 -9.73
N SER A 82 18.21 -20.86 -10.90
CA SER A 82 18.64 -22.13 -11.48
C SER A 82 20.14 -22.13 -11.81
N PRO A 83 20.91 -23.15 -11.40
CA PRO A 83 22.29 -23.33 -11.84
C PRO A 83 22.37 -23.47 -13.36
N GLY A 84 23.17 -22.62 -14.00
CA GLY A 84 23.35 -22.63 -15.46
C GLY A 84 22.37 -21.76 -16.25
N ASP A 85 21.39 -21.13 -15.60
CA ASP A 85 20.53 -20.12 -16.22
C ASP A 85 20.56 -18.81 -15.41
N PRO A 86 21.42 -17.84 -15.79
CA PRO A 86 21.55 -16.57 -15.08
C PRO A 86 20.31 -15.66 -15.20
N TYR A 87 19.39 -15.93 -16.14
CA TYR A 87 18.18 -15.13 -16.36
C TYR A 87 16.96 -15.64 -15.60
N SER A 88 16.96 -16.93 -15.21
CA SER A 88 15.86 -17.60 -14.49
C SER A 88 15.27 -16.77 -13.33
N ALA A 89 16.14 -16.29 -12.43
CA ALA A 89 15.76 -15.45 -11.29
C ALA A 89 15.14 -14.12 -11.71
N MET A 90 15.74 -13.45 -12.70
CA MET A 90 15.25 -12.17 -13.23
C MET A 90 13.86 -12.34 -13.86
N LEU A 91 13.66 -13.39 -14.67
CA LEU A 91 12.39 -13.68 -15.32
C LEU A 91 11.30 -14.04 -14.31
N ALA A 92 11.62 -14.78 -13.25
CA ALA A 92 10.70 -15.09 -12.16
C ALA A 92 10.25 -13.82 -11.42
N GLY A 93 11.21 -12.96 -11.04
CA GLY A 93 10.92 -11.66 -10.42
C GLY A 93 10.10 -10.75 -11.33
N ALA A 94 10.46 -10.64 -12.61
CA ALA A 94 9.75 -9.83 -13.60
C ALA A 94 8.32 -10.32 -13.82
N ARG A 95 8.11 -11.64 -13.90
CA ARG A 95 6.76 -12.22 -13.97
C ARG A 95 5.93 -11.84 -12.74
N ARG A 96 6.50 -11.98 -11.53
CA ARG A 96 5.80 -11.62 -10.30
C ARG A 96 5.45 -10.14 -10.24
N TYR A 97 6.34 -9.28 -10.74
CA TYR A 97 6.07 -7.85 -10.85
C TYR A 97 4.90 -7.57 -11.80
N LEU A 98 4.85 -8.22 -12.97
CA LEU A 98 3.77 -8.06 -13.93
C LEU A 98 2.42 -8.55 -13.38
N GLU A 99 2.42 -9.62 -12.59
CA GLU A 99 1.22 -10.07 -11.85
C GLU A 99 0.74 -8.99 -10.87
N TRP A 100 1.66 -8.35 -10.14
CA TRP A 100 1.34 -7.22 -9.27
C TRP A 100 0.80 -6.02 -10.05
N ALA A 101 1.44 -5.66 -11.16
CA ALA A 101 1.02 -4.56 -12.03
C ALA A 101 -0.38 -4.77 -12.64
N ALA A 102 -0.86 -6.01 -12.72
CA ALA A 102 -2.20 -6.35 -13.18
C ALA A 102 -3.27 -6.31 -12.06
N ARG A 103 -2.88 -6.17 -10.79
CA ARG A 103 -3.85 -6.06 -9.68
C ARG A 103 -4.50 -4.67 -9.67
N PRO A 104 -5.83 -4.58 -9.49
CA PRO A 104 -6.53 -3.28 -9.48
C PRO A 104 -5.99 -2.29 -8.45
N ASP A 105 -5.68 -2.77 -7.23
CA ASP A 105 -5.16 -1.94 -6.15
C ASP A 105 -3.80 -1.35 -6.49
N TYR A 106 -2.86 -2.19 -6.90
CA TYR A 106 -1.51 -1.76 -7.25
C TYR A 106 -1.50 -0.88 -8.52
N GLN A 107 -2.25 -1.26 -9.55
CA GLN A 107 -2.36 -0.48 -10.78
C GLN A 107 -2.90 0.92 -10.50
N ARG A 108 -4.03 1.04 -9.80
CA ARG A 108 -4.64 2.34 -9.52
C ARG A 108 -3.79 3.17 -8.58
N ILE A 109 -3.41 2.62 -7.43
CA ILE A 109 -2.79 3.38 -6.34
C ILE A 109 -1.32 3.72 -6.64
N VAL A 110 -0.57 2.78 -7.22
CA VAL A 110 0.87 2.95 -7.45
C VAL A 110 1.16 3.46 -8.85
N LEU A 111 0.62 2.81 -9.88
CA LEU A 111 1.04 3.07 -11.27
C LEU A 111 0.30 4.26 -11.91
N ILE A 112 -0.96 4.50 -11.56
CA ILE A 112 -1.79 5.58 -12.14
C ILE A 112 -1.78 6.81 -11.25
N ASP A 113 -2.29 6.69 -10.03
CA ASP A 113 -2.56 7.83 -9.15
C ASP A 113 -1.32 8.24 -8.32
N GLY A 114 -0.34 7.35 -8.17
CA GLY A 114 0.84 7.57 -7.31
C GLY A 114 1.55 8.90 -7.57
N ARG A 115 1.79 9.25 -8.84
CA ARG A 115 2.41 10.53 -9.22
C ARG A 115 1.54 11.74 -8.88
N ALA A 116 0.24 11.66 -9.12
CA ALA A 116 -0.68 12.77 -8.89
C ALA A 116 -0.92 13.00 -7.39
N ALA A 117 -1.04 11.93 -6.62
CA ALA A 117 -1.32 11.96 -5.19
C ALA A 117 -0.11 12.36 -4.34
N LEU A 118 1.11 11.99 -4.75
CA LEU A 118 2.32 12.17 -3.94
C LEU A 118 3.25 13.30 -4.42
N GLY A 119 2.98 13.92 -5.57
CA GLY A 119 3.77 15.05 -6.11
C GLY A 119 5.01 14.61 -6.90
N ARG A 120 5.99 15.51 -7.07
CA ARG A 120 7.24 15.21 -7.83
C ARG A 120 8.38 14.62 -6.98
N ASP A 121 8.30 14.72 -5.66
CA ASP A 121 9.47 14.50 -4.78
C ASP A 121 9.46 13.14 -4.07
N TRP A 122 8.48 12.27 -4.35
CA TRP A 122 8.33 10.98 -3.64
C TRP A 122 9.24 9.85 -4.15
N TYR A 123 10.00 10.07 -5.23
CA TYR A 123 11.05 9.16 -5.71
C TYR A 123 12.42 9.39 -5.06
N GLU A 124 12.58 10.44 -4.24
CA GLU A 124 13.87 10.83 -3.64
C GLU A 124 14.13 10.31 -2.22
N ALA A 125 13.29 9.41 -1.70
CA ALA A 125 13.40 8.88 -0.33
C ALA A 125 13.84 7.40 -0.27
#